data_AF-A0A173ZAJ3-F1
#
_entry.id   AF-A0A173ZAJ3-F1
#
_cell.length_a   1.000
_cell.length_b   1.000
_cell.length_c   1.000
_cell.angle_alpha   90.00
_cell.angle_beta   90.00
_cell.angle_gamma   90.00
#
_symmetry.space_group_name_H-M   'P 1'
#
loop_
_entity.id
_entity.type
_entity.pdbx_description
1 polymer ?
#
loop_
_entity_poly.entity_id
_entity_poly.type
_entity_poly.pdbx_seq_one_letter_code
_entity_poly.pdbx_strand_id
1 'polypeptide(L)'
;MKKKYSISQKKCEQGLVAFYGYVAEICNIEVTEKSTFDCTKICVTKPVQDSIIRYYSEYQKLSDEEIGTKLLLCGPKANLIGAGYEVEVEDGFVIEGK
;
A
#
# COMPACT_ATOMS: atom_id res chain seq x y z
N MET A 1 16.93 3.04 4.96
CA MET A 1 17.14 3.40 3.54
C MET A 1 15.79 3.45 2.83
N LYS A 2 15.60 4.38 1.88
CA LYS A 2 14.39 4.48 1.04
C LYS A 2 14.70 3.89 -0.34
N LYS A 3 13.82 3.04 -0.87
CA LYS A 3 13.94 2.47 -2.22
C LYS A 3 12.64 2.62 -2.98
N LYS A 4 12.72 2.99 -4.25
CA LYS A 4 11.57 3.14 -5.14
C LYS A 4 11.40 1.92 -6.03
N TYR A 5 10.14 1.53 -6.23
CA TYR A 5 9.76 0.40 -7.06
C TYR A 5 8.53 0.76 -7.91
N SER A 6 8.47 0.21 -9.11
CA SER A 6 7.26 0.23 -9.93
C SER A 6 6.36 -0.94 -9.53
N ILE A 7 5.05 -0.70 -9.53
CA ILE A 7 4.03 -1.71 -9.26
C ILE A 7 2.96 -1.67 -10.36
N SER A 8 2.40 -2.81 -10.75
CA SER A 8 1.33 -2.82 -11.75
C SER A 8 0.02 -2.32 -11.15
N GLN A 9 -0.79 -1.60 -11.93
CA GLN A 9 -2.13 -1.15 -11.52
C GLN A 9 -2.99 -2.27 -10.91
N LYS A 10 -2.98 -3.48 -11.50
CA LYS A 10 -3.74 -4.63 -11.00
C LYS A 10 -3.41 -5.01 -9.55
N LYS A 11 -2.14 -4.86 -9.15
CA LYS A 11 -1.68 -5.10 -7.77
C LYS A 11 -2.06 -3.95 -6.81
N CYS A 12 -2.46 -2.79 -7.33
CA CYS A 12 -2.90 -1.62 -6.55
C CYS A 12 -4.41 -1.59 -6.30
N GLU A 13 -5.23 -2.13 -7.20
CA GLU A 13 -6.69 -2.24 -7.04
C GLU A 13 -7.06 -3.41 -6.10
N GLN A 14 -6.62 -3.32 -4.85
CA GLN A 14 -6.74 -4.38 -3.86
C GLN A 14 -6.99 -3.79 -2.47
N GLY A 15 -7.39 -4.64 -1.52
CA GLY A 15 -7.41 -4.27 -0.11
C GLY A 15 -5.99 -4.02 0.42
N LEU A 16 -5.85 -3.16 1.44
CA LEU A 16 -4.56 -2.70 1.98
C LEU A 16 -3.59 -3.85 2.32
N VAL A 17 -4.06 -4.92 2.97
CA VAL A 17 -3.20 -6.07 3.32
C VAL A 17 -2.65 -6.77 2.08
N ALA A 18 -3.48 -7.00 1.08
CA ALA A 18 -3.04 -7.61 -0.19
C ALA A 18 -2.08 -6.69 -0.95
N PHE A 19 -2.38 -5.39 -1.01
CA PHE A 19 -1.49 -4.38 -1.59
C PHE A 19 -0.10 -4.40 -0.90
N TYR A 20 -0.04 -4.43 0.43
CA TYR A 20 1.23 -4.49 1.15
C TYR A 20 2.00 -5.80 0.92
N GLY A 21 1.30 -6.93 0.82
CA GLY A 21 1.91 -8.20 0.41
C GLY A 21 2.57 -8.11 -0.96
N TYR A 22 1.90 -7.48 -1.94
CA TYR A 22 2.48 -7.27 -3.27
C TYR A 22 3.67 -6.31 -3.27
N VAL A 23 3.67 -5.28 -2.41
CA VAL A 23 4.84 -4.40 -2.26
C VAL A 23 6.01 -5.17 -1.66
N ALA A 24 5.77 -6.00 -0.64
CA ALA A 24 6.80 -6.84 -0.03
C ALA A 24 7.42 -7.82 -1.04
N GLU A 25 6.59 -8.46 -1.87
CA GLU A 25 7.02 -9.33 -2.98
C GLU A 25 7.99 -8.59 -3.93
N ILE A 26 7.64 -7.38 -4.37
CA ILE A 26 8.49 -6.57 -5.26
C ILE A 26 9.81 -6.16 -4.58
N CYS A 27 9.78 -5.98 -3.25
CA CYS A 27 10.96 -5.69 -2.46
C CYS A 27 11.83 -6.92 -2.16
N ASN A 28 11.42 -8.12 -2.60
CA ASN A 28 12.01 -9.41 -2.21
C ASN A 28 12.06 -9.61 -0.68
N ILE A 29 11.01 -9.18 0.02
CA ILE A 29 10.85 -9.37 1.46
C ILE A 29 9.92 -10.56 1.69
N GLU A 30 10.37 -11.54 2.46
CA GLU A 30 9.53 -12.67 2.86
C GLU A 30 8.46 -12.21 3.85
N VAL A 31 7.21 -12.62 3.58
CA VAL A 31 6.06 -12.36 4.44
C VAL A 31 5.55 -13.69 4.96
N THR A 32 5.49 -13.83 6.28
CA THR A 32 4.93 -14.99 6.96
C THR A 32 3.61 -14.62 7.64
N GLU A 33 2.93 -15.61 8.21
CA GLU A 33 1.72 -15.39 9.03
C GLU A 33 1.95 -14.52 10.27
N LYS A 34 3.21 -14.38 10.70
CA LYS A 34 3.60 -13.53 11.84
C LYS A 34 3.96 -12.12 11.40
N SER A 35 4.09 -11.86 10.10
CA SER A 35 4.51 -10.55 9.60
C SER A 35 3.43 -9.50 9.81
N THR A 36 3.85 -8.29 10.16
CA THR A 36 3.01 -7.09 10.21
C THR A 36 3.59 -6.02 9.26
N PHE A 37 2.71 -5.23 8.66
CA PHE A 37 3.09 -4.12 7.78
C PHE A 37 3.03 -2.78 8.51
N ASP A 38 4.09 -1.98 8.40
CA ASP A 38 4.12 -0.60 8.88
C ASP A 38 3.76 0.36 7.73
N CYS A 39 2.50 0.79 7.69
CA CYS A 39 2.01 1.73 6.67
C CYS A 39 2.73 3.11 6.72
N THR A 40 3.45 3.43 7.79
CA THR A 40 4.22 4.68 7.90
C THR A 40 5.56 4.62 7.15
N LYS A 41 6.00 3.41 6.77
CA LYS A 41 7.25 3.08 6.06
C LYS A 41 7.06 2.91 4.55
N ILE A 42 5.88 3.26 4.05
CA ILE A 42 5.57 3.23 2.63
C ILE A 42 4.96 4.57 2.21
N CYS A 43 5.41 5.06 1.05
CA CYS A 43 4.85 6.24 0.39
C CYS A 43 4.54 5.90 -1.07
N VAL A 44 3.41 6.33 -1.58
CA VAL A 44 2.92 5.96 -2.91
C VAL A 44 2.59 7.19 -3.73
N THR A 45 2.65 7.04 -5.04
CA THR A 45 2.17 8.06 -5.98
C THR A 45 0.65 8.14 -5.95
N LYS A 46 0.08 9.29 -6.33
CA LYS A 46 -1.37 9.49 -6.39
C LYS A 46 -2.13 8.41 -7.19
N PRO A 47 -1.68 7.94 -8.37
CA PRO A 47 -2.38 6.89 -9.11
C PRO A 47 -2.53 5.56 -8.36
N VAL A 48 -1.57 5.23 -7.47
CA VAL A 48 -1.63 4.05 -6.60
C VAL A 48 -2.73 4.25 -5.55
N GLN A 49 -2.76 5.41 -4.88
CA GLN A 49 -3.82 5.72 -3.90
C GLN A 49 -5.20 5.73 -4.56
N ASP A 50 -5.34 6.35 -5.72
CA ASP A 50 -6.60 6.39 -6.47
C ASP A 50 -7.09 4.98 -6.82
N SER A 51 -6.17 4.04 -7.10
CA SER A 51 -6.52 2.65 -7.40
C SER A 51 -6.97 1.87 -6.16
N ILE A 52 -6.37 2.15 -4.99
CA ILE A 52 -6.83 1.60 -3.70
C ILE A 52 -8.23 2.15 -3.35
N ILE A 53 -8.45 3.46 -3.57
CA ILE A 53 -9.76 4.10 -3.37
C ILE A 53 -10.80 3.49 -4.32
N ARG A 54 -10.45 3.30 -5.60
CA ARG A 54 -11.31 2.63 -6.58
C ARG A 54 -11.69 1.22 -6.13
N TYR A 55 -10.74 0.44 -5.60
CA TYR A 55 -11.03 -0.88 -5.05
C TYR A 55 -12.15 -0.82 -3.98
N TYR A 56 -11.99 0.07 -3.01
CA TYR A 56 -12.95 0.15 -1.91
C TYR A 56 -14.30 0.76 -2.31
N SER A 57 -14.31 1.76 -3.18
CA SER A 57 -15.54 2.41 -3.66
C SER A 57 -16.30 1.54 -4.66
N GLU A 58 -15.65 1.03 -5.70
CA GLU A 58 -16.34 0.36 -6.80
C GLU A 58 -16.60 -1.12 -6.54
N TYR A 59 -15.69 -1.82 -5.85
CA TYR A 59 -15.80 -3.28 -5.66
C TYR A 59 -16.29 -3.66 -4.27
N GLN A 60 -15.89 -2.92 -3.23
CA GLN A 60 -16.36 -3.15 -1.86
C GLN A 60 -17.58 -2.30 -1.49
N LYS A 61 -17.96 -1.32 -2.34
CA LYS A 61 -19.12 -0.44 -2.14
C LYS A 61 -19.12 0.30 -0.80
N LEU A 62 -17.92 0.67 -0.32
CA LEU A 62 -17.77 1.44 0.92
C LEU A 62 -18.08 2.92 0.67
N SER A 63 -18.58 3.59 1.71
CA SER A 63 -18.75 5.03 1.72
C SER A 63 -17.42 5.77 1.81
N ASP A 64 -17.40 7.04 1.42
CA ASP A 64 -16.20 7.89 1.51
C ASP A 64 -15.68 8.01 2.95
N GLU A 65 -16.56 8.01 3.96
CA GLU A 65 -16.17 8.03 5.36
C GLU A 65 -15.45 6.74 5.78
N GLU A 66 -15.97 5.58 5.36
CA GLU A 66 -15.32 4.29 5.62
C GLU A 66 -13.97 4.17 4.91
N ILE A 67 -13.89 4.64 3.66
CA ILE A 67 -12.64 4.68 2.89
C ILE A 67 -11.63 5.61 3.57
N GLY A 68 -12.05 6.83 3.92
CA GLY A 68 -11.25 7.82 4.61
C GLY A 68 -10.71 7.29 5.95
N THR A 69 -11.57 6.64 6.74
CA THR A 69 -11.18 6.03 8.02
C THR A 69 -10.15 4.91 7.83
N LYS A 70 -10.34 4.02 6.84
CA LYS A 70 -9.37 2.97 6.52
C LYS A 70 -8.01 3.53 6.10
N LEU A 71 -8.01 4.54 5.24
CA LEU A 71 -6.78 5.18 4.77
C LEU A 71 -6.09 5.97 5.88
N LEU A 72 -6.85 6.63 6.75
CA LEU A 72 -6.32 7.35 7.90
C LEU A 72 -5.59 6.42 8.88
N LEU A 73 -6.17 5.26 9.16
CA LEU A 73 -5.63 4.31 10.14
C LEU A 73 -4.51 3.43 9.57
N CYS A 74 -4.66 2.98 8.32
CA CYS A 74 -3.84 1.90 7.78
C CYS A 74 -3.37 2.16 6.34
N GLY A 75 -3.66 3.32 5.75
CA GLY A 75 -3.31 3.63 4.37
C GLY A 75 -1.86 4.11 4.22
N PRO A 76 -1.26 3.94 3.04
CA PRO A 76 0.06 4.51 2.77
C PRO A 76 -0.02 6.03 2.64
N LYS A 77 1.08 6.72 2.91
CA LYS A 77 1.21 8.14 2.53
C LYS A 77 1.17 8.25 1.01
N ALA A 78 0.51 9.28 0.48
CA ALA A 78 0.31 9.45 -0.97
C ALA A 78 0.98 10.71 -1.56
N ASN A 79 2.05 11.19 -0.92
CA ASN A 79 2.77 12.39 -1.34
C ASN A 79 4.06 12.09 -2.14
N LEU A 80 4.22 10.87 -2.66
CA LEU A 80 5.32 10.56 -3.56
C LEU A 80 5.07 11.23 -4.92
N ILE A 81 6.03 12.04 -5.36
CA ILE A 81 5.95 12.72 -6.66
C ILE A 81 6.26 11.71 -7.77
N GLY A 82 5.28 11.49 -8.65
CA GLY A 82 5.38 10.60 -9.80
C GLY A 82 4.03 10.52 -10.53
N ALA A 83 4.07 10.27 -11.84
CA ALA A 83 2.87 10.07 -12.67
C ALA A 83 2.55 8.59 -12.92
N GLY A 84 3.50 7.70 -12.59
CA GLY A 84 3.34 6.26 -12.75
C GLY A 84 2.73 5.60 -11.51
N TYR A 85 2.75 4.27 -11.53
CA TYR A 85 2.42 3.45 -10.38
C TYR A 85 3.69 3.10 -9.62
N GLU A 86 4.03 3.92 -8.64
CA GLU A 86 5.30 3.82 -7.92
C GLU A 86 5.10 3.85 -6.41
N VAL A 87 5.96 3.10 -5.72
CA VAL A 87 6.02 3.02 -4.26
C VAL A 87 7.45 3.27 -3.80
N GLU A 88 7.60 4.03 -2.72
CA GLU A 88 8.84 4.19 -1.98
C GLU A 88 8.71 3.46 -0.65
N VAL A 89 9.62 2.53 -0.38
CA VAL A 89 9.60 1.67 0.81
C VAL A 89 10.84 1.93 1.65
N GLU A 90 10.62 2.01 2.97
CA GLU A 90 11.65 2.16 3.99
C GLU A 90 11.93 0.83 4.70
N ASP A 91 13.15 0.69 5.23
CA ASP A 91 13.48 -0.41 6.14
C ASP A 91 12.50 -0.44 7.32
N GLY A 92 12.05 -1.64 7.71
CA GLY A 92 11.02 -1.83 8.73
C GLY A 92 9.59 -1.79 8.19
N PHE A 93 9.38 -1.70 6.87
CA PHE A 93 8.05 -1.85 6.27
C PHE A 93 7.37 -3.20 6.61
N VAL A 94 8.14 -4.29 6.62
CA VAL A 94 7.69 -5.57 7.16
C VAL A 94 8.46 -5.85 8.44
N ILE A 95 7.74 -6.18 9.50
CA ILE A 95 8.28 -6.59 10.79
C ILE A 95 7.76 -7.97 11.14
N GLU A 96 8.61 -8.82 11.71
CA GLU A 96 8.13 -10.05 12.34
C GLU A 96 7.41 -9.71 13.65
N GLY A 97 6.17 -10.16 13.77
CA GLY A 97 5.45 -10.15 15.03
C GLY A 97 6.19 -11.02 16.04
N LYS A 98 6.23 -10.54 17.28
CA LYS A 98 6.74 -11.30 18.42
C LYS A 98 5.82 -12.47 18.78
#